data_AF-X7ZYA7-F1
#
_entry.id   AF-X7ZYA7-F1
#
_cell.length_a   1.000
_cell.length_b   1.000
_cell.length_c   1.000
_cell.angle_alpha   90.00
_cell.angle_beta   90.00
_cell.angle_gamma   90.00
#
_symmetry.space_group_name_H-M   'P 1'
#
loop_
_entity.id
_entity.type
_entity.pdbx_description
1 polymer ?
#
loop_
_entity_poly.entity_id
_entity_poly.type
_entity_poly.pdbx_seq_one_letter_code
_entity_poly.pdbx_strand_id
1 'polypeptide(L)' 'MMPPAFEAVGQVYEDFHQVTDDEVRELLATPPWQGADT' A
#
# COMPACT_ATOMS: atom_id res chain seq x y z
N MET A 1 8.07 11.83 -7.47
CA MET A 1 9.51 12.16 -7.57
C MET A 1 10.16 11.75 -6.25
N MET A 2 11.35 11.15 -6.26
CA MET A 2 12.08 10.86 -5.02
C MET A 2 12.71 12.14 -4.45
N PRO A 3 12.62 12.39 -3.13
CA PRO A 3 13.20 13.58 -2.52
C PRO A 3 14.75 13.55 -2.60
N PRO A 4 15.41 14.71 -2.72
CA PRO A 4 16.88 14.81 -2.82
C PRO A 4 17.63 14.22 -1.61
N ALA A 5 16.99 14.25 -0.43
CA ALA A 5 17.39 13.51 0.74
C ALA A 5 16.15 12.78 1.28
N PHE A 6 16.29 11.47 1.47
CA PHE A 6 15.24 10.63 2.05
C PHE A 6 15.51 10.49 3.55
N GLU A 7 14.58 10.99 4.36
CA GLU A 7 14.73 10.96 5.83
C GLU A 7 13.80 9.94 6.47
N ALA A 8 12.57 9.80 5.93
CA ALA A 8 11.59 8.83 6.42
C ALA A 8 10.59 8.44 5.32
N VAL A 9 10.00 7.25 5.46
CA VAL A 9 9.00 6.73 4.51
C VAL A 9 7.79 7.66 4.42
N GLY A 10 7.29 8.17 5.56
CA GLY A 10 6.12 9.05 5.61
C GLY A 10 6.29 10.42 4.94
N GLN A 11 7.52 10.81 4.57
CA GLN A 11 7.77 12.05 3.83
C GLN A 11 7.22 11.99 2.39
N VAL A 12 7.10 10.80 1.82
CA VAL A 12 6.76 10.60 0.39
C VAL A 12 5.29 10.24 0.17
N TYR A 13 4.60 9.77 1.21
CA TYR A 13 3.21 9.32 1.13
C TYR A 13 2.29 10.29 1.88
N GLU A 14 1.28 10.79 1.18
CA GLU A 14 0.24 11.67 1.77
C GLU A 14 -0.61 10.91 2.80
N ASP A 15 -0.81 9.62 2.57
CA ASP A 15 -1.45 8.71 3.51
C ASP A 15 -0.44 7.68 4.02
N PHE A 16 -0.04 7.84 5.29
CA PHE A 16 0.96 7.01 5.95
C PHE A 16 0.45 6.56 7.33
N HIS A 17 -0.74 5.96 7.34
CA HIS A 17 -1.30 5.33 8.53
C HIS A 17 -0.78 3.90 8.73
N GLN A 18 -0.93 3.41 9.95
CA GLN A 18 -0.64 2.02 10.27
C GLN A 18 -1.75 1.12 9.72
N VAL A 19 -1.36 0.12 8.93
CA VAL A 19 -2.28 -0.89 8.42
C VAL A 19 -2.39 -2.03 9.44
N THR A 20 -3.62 -2.35 9.80
CA THR A 20 -3.99 -3.42 10.73
C THR A 20 -4.09 -4.78 10.03
N ASP A 21 -4.01 -5.86 10.81
CA ASP A 21 -4.20 -7.22 10.27
C ASP A 21 -5.57 -7.41 9.61
N ASP A 22 -6.62 -6.74 10.11
CA ASP A 22 -7.96 -6.86 9.56
C ASP A 22 -8.07 -6.19 8.19
N GLU A 23 -7.45 -5.01 8.00
CA GLU A 23 -7.36 -4.34 6.71
C GLU A 23 -6.59 -5.16 5.68
N VAL A 24 -5.50 -5.83 6.10
CA VAL A 24 -4.76 -6.75 5.23
C VAL A 24 -5.63 -7.96 4.83
N ARG A 25 -6.35 -8.55 5.79
CA ARG A 25 -7.23 -9.71 5.51
C ARG A 25 -8.35 -9.33 4.55
N GLU A 26 -8.96 -8.16 4.72
CA GLU A 26 -10.02 -7.67 3.83
C GLU A 26 -9.51 -7.47 2.40
N LEU A 27 -8.33 -6.84 2.23
CA LEU A 27 -7.71 -6.65 0.93
C LEU A 27 -7.45 -7.98 0.22
N LEU A 28 -6.89 -8.97 0.93
CA LEU A 28 -6.57 -10.28 0.37
C LEU A 28 -7.79 -11.15 0.10
N ALA A 29 -8.90 -10.95 0.83
CA ALA A 29 -10.16 -11.61 0.56
C ALA A 29 -10.77 -11.21 -0.79
N THR A 30 -10.36 -10.05 -1.32
CA THR A 30 -10.65 -9.64 -2.70
C THR A 30 -9.50 -10.12 -3.61
N PRO A 31 -9.70 -11.11 -4.49
CA PRO A 31 -8.62 -11.62 -5.33
C PRO A 31 -8.04 -10.50 -6.22
N PRO A 32 -6.75 -10.14 -6.07
CA PRO A 32 -6.16 -8.98 -6.77
C PRO A 32 -5.89 -9.23 -8.27
N TRP A 33 -6.22 -10.42 -8.78
CA TRP A 33 -5.85 -10.88 -10.13
C TRP A 33 -7.03 -11.32 -11.02
N GLN A 34 -8.30 -11.03 -10.68
CA GLN A 34 -9.46 -11.33 -11.57
C GLN A 34 -9.45 -10.62 -12.96
N GLY A 35 -8.30 -10.15 -13.44
CA GLY A 35 -8.04 -9.71 -14.82
C GLY A 35 -6.75 -10.25 -15.47
N ALA A 36 -6.09 -11.31 -14.97
CA ALA A 36 -4.93 -11.90 -15.69
C ALA A 36 -5.18 -13.28 -16.32
N ASP A 37 -6.44 -13.70 -16.43
CA ASP A 37 -6.88 -14.85 -17.24
C ASP A 37 -8.05 -14.43 -18.16
N THR A 38 -7.77 -13.61 -19.18
CA THR A 38 -8.47 -13.52 -20.48
C THR A 38 -7.55 -12.85 -21.48
#